data_AF-A0A9Q1MP99-F1
#
_entry.id   AF-A0A9Q1MP99-F1
#
_cell.length_a   1.000
_cell.length_b   1.000
_cell.length_c   1.000
_cell.angle_alpha   90.00
_cell.angle_beta   90.00
_cell.angle_gamma   90.00
#
_symmetry.space_group_name_H-M   'P 1'
#
loop_
_entity.id
_entity.type
_entity.pdbx_description
1 polymer ?
#
loop_
_entity_poly.entity_id
_entity_poly.type
_entity_poly.pdbx_seq_one_letter_code
_entity_poly.pdbx_strand_id
1 'polypeptide(L)'
;MRKKREYCHSSSEDNMSSTCHTLLRELEQIWQEIGETEADKNRMLSELERECLEVYRRKVVEAANRKACLHQSVAAKEAEVATLMSVLGELSINSLIKPEKKSALLKEQLALVTPLIDNLRVKKDERVKQFADVKTQIDKISIAISGYSNIINAMSSLIQEDHDLSLRNLSEYQSHLRALQKEKAERIQKVLDCINEVHSLCGVLGMDFGKTVSDVHPSLHETSLGQSTNISASVLESLEQAIFRLKTERKVRYQKLKDVARLLFELCTLMDTTREKSKLLRITSVLRLSEAEATESGALSLEVIQQVSTEVERLHKLKASRMKELVMKRRIELEDICYKNHIEPDPSTSADKSSAMIDSGLVDPCELLVNIKAQINKAKDEALSRKDIMDRIDWWLSACEEENWLEDYNQDYRCYSGGRGAHINLKRAEQARIKVTKIPVVTAERIGKETGSGSDEAPRYAAGREGICIRISTSRLNSQIELSDDH
;
A
#
# COMPACT_ATOMS: atom_id res chain seq x y z
N MET A 1 63.13 36.18 -56.89
CA MET A 1 64.06 36.41 -55.76
C MET A 1 65.34 35.55 -55.79
N ARG A 2 65.58 34.71 -56.82
CA ARG A 2 66.79 33.85 -56.92
C ARG A 2 68.02 34.54 -57.52
N LYS A 3 67.85 35.65 -58.26
CA LYS A 3 68.94 36.39 -58.94
C LYS A 3 69.75 37.36 -58.06
N LYS A 4 69.37 37.58 -56.79
CA LYS A 4 70.08 38.52 -55.89
C LYS A 4 71.11 37.86 -54.95
N ARG A 5 71.22 36.52 -54.92
CA ARG A 5 72.21 35.82 -54.07
C ARG A 5 73.51 35.46 -54.80
N GLU A 6 73.47 35.27 -56.11
CA GLU A 6 74.68 35.00 -56.91
C GLU A 6 75.57 36.24 -57.09
N TYR A 7 75.02 37.46 -56.93
CA TYR A 7 75.80 38.70 -57.09
C TYR A 7 76.62 39.12 -55.85
N CYS A 8 76.32 38.58 -54.66
CA CYS A 8 77.07 38.88 -53.45
C CYS A 8 78.20 37.89 -53.15
N HIS A 9 78.11 36.64 -53.61
CA HIS A 9 79.23 35.69 -53.47
C HIS A 9 80.37 36.03 -54.42
N SER A 10 80.07 36.30 -55.69
CA SER A 10 81.10 36.71 -56.66
C SER A 10 81.78 38.03 -56.28
N SER A 11 81.01 39.06 -55.92
CA SER A 11 81.59 40.35 -55.53
C SER A 11 82.44 40.30 -54.25
N SER A 12 82.18 39.38 -53.32
CA SER A 12 82.93 39.26 -52.07
C SER A 12 84.14 38.34 -52.20
N GLU A 13 84.05 37.26 -52.99
CA GLU A 13 85.19 36.39 -53.32
C GLU A 13 86.20 37.12 -54.22
N ASP A 14 85.71 37.90 -55.20
CA ASP A 14 86.57 38.72 -56.08
C ASP A 14 87.24 39.86 -55.29
N ASN A 15 86.53 40.50 -54.36
CA ASN A 15 87.15 41.50 -53.48
C ASN A 15 88.18 40.87 -52.53
N MET A 16 87.86 39.76 -51.84
CA MET A 16 88.80 39.09 -50.94
C MET A 16 90.06 38.61 -51.67
N SER A 17 89.90 38.07 -52.88
CA SER A 17 91.00 37.66 -53.75
C SER A 17 91.88 38.86 -54.14
N SER A 18 91.26 40.00 -54.52
CA SER A 18 91.98 41.23 -54.86
C SER A 18 92.68 41.88 -53.67
N THR A 19 92.10 41.86 -52.47
CA THR A 19 92.71 42.38 -51.24
C THR A 19 93.85 41.46 -50.75
N CYS A 20 93.70 40.14 -50.89
CA CYS A 20 94.75 39.19 -50.57
C CYS A 20 95.95 39.34 -51.52
N HIS A 21 95.71 39.51 -52.83
CA HIS A 21 96.76 39.76 -53.82
C HIS A 21 97.49 41.10 -53.63
N THR A 22 96.81 42.14 -53.15
CA THR A 22 97.45 43.44 -52.86
C THR A 22 98.32 43.36 -51.60
N LEU A 23 97.82 42.75 -50.53
CA LEU A 23 98.60 42.53 -49.29
C LEU A 23 99.81 41.61 -49.51
N LEU A 24 99.69 40.58 -50.36
CA LEU A 24 100.82 39.73 -50.73
C LEU A 24 101.89 40.49 -51.51
N ARG A 25 101.50 41.38 -52.44
CA ARG A 25 102.45 42.26 -53.15
C ARG A 25 103.18 43.23 -52.22
N GLU A 26 102.48 43.78 -51.24
CA GLU A 26 103.09 44.63 -50.22
C GLU A 26 104.07 43.84 -49.34
N LEU A 27 103.72 42.60 -48.97
CA LEU A 27 104.59 41.71 -48.21
C LEU A 27 105.86 41.32 -48.99
N GLU A 28 105.71 41.03 -50.29
CA GLU A 28 106.84 40.75 -51.21
C GLU A 28 107.78 41.96 -51.34
N GLN A 29 107.23 43.17 -51.43
CA GLN A 29 108.01 44.42 -51.48
C GLN A 29 108.79 44.63 -50.16
N ILE A 30 108.15 44.40 -49.00
CA ILE A 30 108.80 44.53 -47.69
C ILE A 30 109.91 43.48 -47.51
N TRP A 31 109.68 42.23 -47.93
CA TRP A 31 110.72 41.19 -47.89
C TRP A 31 111.92 41.50 -48.78
N GLN A 32 111.69 42.18 -49.92
CA GLN A 32 112.75 42.64 -50.81
C GLN A 32 113.58 43.77 -50.18
N GLU A 33 112.97 44.65 -49.38
CA GLU A 33 113.64 45.74 -48.66
C GLU A 33 114.45 45.26 -47.45
N ILE A 34 113.99 44.22 -46.75
CA ILE A 34 114.67 43.63 -45.57
C ILE A 34 115.81 42.69 -45.97
N GLY A 35 115.74 42.07 -47.16
CA GLY A 35 116.74 41.10 -47.64
C GLY A 35 116.51 39.68 -47.10
N GLU A 36 115.26 39.29 -46.86
CA GLU A 36 114.88 37.96 -46.36
C GLU A 36 115.27 36.85 -47.35
N THR A 37 115.68 35.69 -46.82
CA THR A 37 116.08 34.55 -47.68
C THR A 37 114.85 33.89 -48.31
N GLU A 38 115.02 33.29 -49.48
CA GLU A 38 113.92 32.56 -50.15
C GLU A 38 113.36 31.42 -49.29
N ALA A 39 114.17 30.84 -48.40
CA ALA A 39 113.70 29.83 -47.45
C ALA A 39 112.78 30.43 -46.37
N ASP A 40 113.10 31.63 -45.86
CA ASP A 40 112.30 32.35 -44.86
C ASP A 40 110.98 32.86 -45.44
N LYS A 41 111.00 33.40 -46.68
CA LYS A 41 109.79 33.81 -47.42
C LYS A 41 108.85 32.63 -47.66
N ASN A 42 109.37 31.50 -48.16
CA ASN A 42 108.58 30.28 -48.39
C ASN A 42 108.01 29.71 -47.10
N ARG A 43 108.77 29.78 -45.99
CA ARG A 43 108.26 29.40 -44.67
C ARG A 43 107.07 30.28 -44.28
N MET A 44 107.23 31.61 -44.26
CA MET A 44 106.16 32.54 -43.86
C MET A 44 104.91 32.44 -44.75
N LEU A 45 105.08 32.28 -46.07
CA LEU A 45 103.96 32.01 -46.98
C LEU A 45 103.25 30.69 -46.64
N SER A 46 104.01 29.62 -46.36
CA SER A 46 103.44 28.34 -45.92
C SER A 46 102.67 28.46 -44.61
N GLU A 47 103.10 29.34 -43.69
CA GLU A 47 102.39 29.62 -42.44
C GLU A 47 101.10 30.38 -42.68
N LEU A 48 101.10 31.38 -43.56
CA LEU A 48 99.92 32.14 -43.96
C LEU A 48 98.89 31.24 -44.67
N GLU A 49 99.33 30.38 -45.58
CA GLU A 49 98.48 29.38 -46.24
C GLU A 49 97.87 28.42 -45.23
N ARG A 50 98.68 27.93 -44.28
CA ARG A 50 98.22 27.07 -43.18
C ARG A 50 97.15 27.75 -42.32
N GLU A 51 97.35 29.01 -41.94
CA GLU A 51 96.40 29.79 -41.13
C GLU A 51 95.11 30.09 -41.88
N CYS A 52 95.19 30.48 -43.16
CA CYS A 52 94.03 30.70 -44.02
C CYS A 52 93.19 29.42 -44.14
N LEU A 53 93.86 28.29 -44.39
CA LEU A 53 93.22 27.00 -44.56
C LEU A 53 92.59 26.51 -43.24
N GLU A 54 93.18 26.83 -42.09
CA GLU A 54 92.61 26.54 -40.78
C GLU A 54 91.34 27.37 -40.49
N VAL A 55 91.30 28.64 -40.90
CA VAL A 55 90.09 29.47 -40.82
C VAL A 55 88.97 28.90 -41.69
N TYR A 56 89.28 28.52 -42.94
CA TYR A 56 88.30 27.86 -43.82
C TYR A 56 87.80 26.54 -43.23
N ARG A 57 88.69 25.67 -42.74
CA ARG A 57 88.31 24.42 -42.05
C ARG A 57 87.39 24.70 -40.88
N ARG A 58 87.73 25.66 -40.01
CA ARG A 58 86.88 26.06 -38.88
C ARG A 58 85.50 26.52 -39.33
N LYS A 59 85.40 27.32 -40.40
CA LYS A 59 84.11 27.79 -40.93
C LYS A 59 83.29 26.67 -41.58
N VAL A 60 83.94 25.71 -42.24
CA VAL A 60 83.29 24.50 -42.76
C VAL A 60 82.76 23.64 -41.61
N VAL A 61 83.55 23.43 -40.55
CA VAL A 61 83.12 22.69 -39.35
C VAL A 61 81.97 23.41 -38.64
N GLU A 62 82.05 24.72 -38.44
CA GLU A 62 80.94 25.51 -37.87
C GLU A 62 79.66 25.38 -38.72
N ALA A 63 79.77 25.45 -40.05
CA ALA A 63 78.62 25.32 -40.95
C ALA A 63 78.04 23.89 -40.93
N ALA A 64 78.90 22.87 -40.91
CA ALA A 64 78.50 21.48 -40.77
C ALA A 64 77.79 21.22 -39.44
N ASN A 65 78.31 21.77 -38.33
CA ASN A 65 77.68 21.71 -37.02
C ASN A 65 76.32 22.40 -37.01
N ARG A 66 76.21 23.62 -37.56
CA ARG A 66 74.91 24.31 -37.70
C ARG A 66 73.91 23.51 -38.53
N LYS A 67 74.35 22.88 -39.61
CA LYS A 67 73.51 21.99 -40.44
C LYS A 67 73.04 20.76 -39.65
N ALA A 68 73.92 20.12 -38.89
CA ALA A 68 73.58 18.98 -38.04
C ALA A 68 72.55 19.38 -36.96
N CYS A 69 72.76 20.51 -36.27
CA CYS A 69 71.81 21.04 -35.29
C CYS A 69 70.43 21.31 -35.91
N LEU A 70 70.37 21.87 -37.12
CA LEU A 70 69.10 22.09 -37.82
C LEU A 70 68.40 20.79 -38.19
N HIS A 71 69.13 19.78 -38.67
CA HIS A 71 68.56 18.45 -38.93
C HIS A 71 68.00 17.81 -37.67
N GLN A 72 68.74 17.87 -36.55
CA GLN A 72 68.29 17.35 -35.26
C GLN A 72 67.02 18.08 -34.79
N SER A 73 66.95 19.41 -34.96
CA SER A 73 65.77 20.19 -34.60
C SER A 73 64.55 19.83 -35.45
N VAL A 74 64.72 19.63 -36.76
CA VAL A 74 63.64 19.16 -37.64
C VAL A 74 63.16 17.78 -37.20
N ALA A 75 64.07 16.83 -37.00
CA ALA A 75 63.72 15.48 -36.57
C ALA A 75 62.99 15.46 -35.21
N ALA A 76 63.42 16.29 -34.25
CA ALA A 76 62.75 16.43 -32.96
C ALA A 76 61.33 16.99 -33.10
N LYS A 77 61.14 17.99 -33.97
CA LYS A 77 59.82 18.60 -34.23
C LYS A 77 58.90 17.65 -35.00
N GLU A 78 59.43 16.89 -35.96
CA GLU A 78 58.68 15.84 -36.66
C GLU A 78 58.26 14.70 -35.71
N ALA A 79 59.14 14.31 -34.78
CA ALA A 79 58.80 13.35 -33.73
C ALA A 79 57.68 13.87 -32.81
N GLU A 80 57.71 15.16 -32.44
CA GLU A 80 56.65 15.80 -31.67
C GLU A 80 55.30 15.81 -32.41
N VAL A 81 55.30 16.05 -33.72
CA VAL A 81 54.09 15.95 -34.55
C VAL A 81 53.54 14.52 -34.54
N ALA A 82 54.42 13.52 -34.70
CA ALA A 82 54.01 12.11 -34.70
C ALA A 82 53.39 11.68 -33.36
N THR A 83 53.95 12.12 -32.23
CA THR A 83 53.38 11.82 -30.90
C THR A 83 52.04 12.51 -30.69
N LEU A 84 51.90 13.79 -31.04
CA LEU A 84 50.63 14.52 -30.93
C LEU A 84 49.54 13.91 -31.82
N MET A 85 49.88 13.53 -33.05
CA MET A 85 48.94 12.85 -33.95
C MET A 85 48.51 11.48 -33.45
N SER A 86 49.44 10.71 -32.87
CA SER A 86 49.13 9.41 -32.25
C SER A 86 48.14 9.56 -31.09
N VAL A 87 48.41 10.51 -30.17
CA VAL A 87 47.54 10.81 -29.02
C VAL A 87 46.15 11.30 -29.46
N LEU A 88 46.07 12.11 -30.52
CA LEU A 88 44.81 12.59 -31.08
C LEU A 88 44.09 11.55 -31.98
N GLY A 89 44.75 10.43 -32.32
CA GLY A 89 44.25 9.45 -33.28
C GLY A 89 44.05 10.00 -34.70
N GLU A 90 44.72 11.11 -35.07
CA GLU A 90 44.63 11.70 -36.41
C GLU A 90 45.61 10.98 -37.36
N LEU A 91 45.11 10.18 -38.31
CA LEU A 91 45.95 9.42 -39.27
C LEU A 91 46.31 10.20 -40.54
N SER A 92 46.42 11.54 -40.48
CA SER A 92 46.80 12.37 -41.64
C SER A 92 48.31 12.52 -41.80
N ILE A 93 49.06 11.42 -41.76
CA ILE A 93 50.54 11.42 -41.93
C ILE A 93 50.92 11.89 -43.35
N ASN A 94 50.02 11.74 -44.32
CA ASN A 94 50.32 11.93 -45.74
C ASN A 94 49.80 13.24 -46.35
N SER A 95 48.90 13.99 -45.70
CA SER A 95 48.30 15.19 -46.31
C SER A 95 49.09 16.47 -46.07
N LEU A 96 49.88 16.53 -45.00
CA LEU A 96 50.48 17.79 -44.56
C LEU A 96 51.97 17.94 -44.92
N ILE A 97 52.71 16.82 -45.00
CA ILE A 97 54.08 16.79 -45.51
C ILE A 97 54.04 16.14 -46.89
N LYS A 98 53.57 16.87 -47.91
CA LYS A 98 53.74 16.41 -49.30
C LYS A 98 55.24 16.18 -49.56
N PRO A 99 55.65 14.99 -50.06
CA PRO A 99 57.06 14.64 -50.25
C PRO A 99 57.79 15.56 -51.23
N GLU A 100 57.06 16.34 -52.05
CA GLU A 100 57.62 17.32 -52.98
C GLU A 100 58.30 18.53 -52.29
N LYS A 101 57.98 18.81 -51.01
CA LYS A 101 58.60 19.89 -50.21
C LYS A 101 59.81 19.45 -49.39
N LYS A 102 60.31 18.23 -49.55
CA LYS A 102 61.62 17.82 -49.01
C LYS A 102 62.80 18.55 -49.68
N SER A 103 62.54 19.37 -50.71
CA SER A 103 63.49 20.25 -51.39
C SER A 103 63.67 21.64 -50.74
N ALA A 104 62.87 21.98 -49.71
CA ALA A 104 62.95 23.27 -49.02
C ALA A 104 64.16 23.34 -48.07
N LEU A 105 64.72 24.54 -47.88
CA LEU A 105 65.83 24.74 -46.94
C LEU A 105 65.41 24.33 -45.52
N LEU A 106 66.34 23.78 -44.72
CA LEU A 106 66.06 23.31 -43.34
C LEU A 106 65.36 24.36 -42.45
N LYS A 107 65.70 25.64 -42.63
CA LYS A 107 65.05 26.75 -41.91
C LYS A 107 63.59 26.97 -42.33
N GLU A 108 63.27 26.72 -43.59
CA GLU A 108 61.91 26.83 -44.14
C GLU A 108 61.04 25.65 -43.69
N GLN A 109 61.62 24.45 -43.61
CA GLN A 109 60.94 23.29 -43.02
C GLN A 109 60.59 23.52 -41.54
N LEU A 110 61.51 24.07 -40.74
CA LEU A 110 61.22 24.46 -39.36
C LEU A 110 60.11 25.51 -39.25
N ALA A 111 60.11 26.51 -40.13
CA ALA A 111 59.09 27.56 -40.16
C ALA A 111 57.69 27.00 -40.51
N LEU A 112 57.61 25.93 -41.30
CA LEU A 112 56.34 25.27 -41.63
C LEU A 112 55.85 24.31 -40.54
N VAL A 113 56.76 23.59 -39.86
CA VAL A 113 56.40 22.61 -38.83
C VAL A 113 55.97 23.27 -37.51
N THR A 114 56.55 24.44 -37.17
CA THR A 114 56.23 25.16 -35.93
C THR A 114 54.72 25.48 -35.76
N PRO A 115 54.04 26.15 -36.71
CA PRO A 115 52.62 26.48 -36.57
C PRO A 115 51.70 25.24 -36.57
N LEU A 116 52.14 24.13 -37.18
CA LEU A 116 51.42 22.86 -37.12
C LEU A 116 51.41 22.30 -35.70
N ILE A 117 52.57 22.28 -35.04
CA ILE A 117 52.67 21.80 -33.66
C ILE A 117 51.81 22.66 -32.74
N ASP A 118 51.82 23.99 -32.91
CA ASP A 118 50.97 24.88 -32.13
C ASP A 118 49.48 24.57 -32.33
N ASN A 119 49.05 24.32 -33.57
CA ASN A 119 47.67 23.91 -33.85
C ASN A 119 47.30 22.57 -33.18
N LEU A 120 48.19 21.57 -33.26
CA LEU A 120 47.96 20.26 -32.63
C LEU A 120 47.94 20.33 -31.10
N ARG A 121 48.76 21.20 -30.50
CA ARG A 121 48.73 21.47 -29.04
C ARG A 121 47.41 22.09 -28.62
N VAL A 122 46.93 23.11 -29.34
CA VAL A 122 45.61 23.72 -29.06
C VAL A 122 44.47 22.69 -29.20
N LYS A 123 44.51 21.83 -30.23
CA LYS A 123 43.52 20.74 -30.39
C LYS A 123 43.59 19.75 -29.22
N LYS A 124 44.79 19.38 -28.77
CA LYS A 124 44.99 18.51 -27.61
C LYS A 124 44.38 19.11 -26.35
N ASP A 125 44.66 20.39 -26.08
CA ASP A 125 44.15 21.07 -24.89
C ASP A 125 42.61 21.15 -24.89
N GLU A 126 42.01 21.44 -26.05
CA GLU A 126 40.56 21.43 -26.22
C GLU A 126 39.97 20.02 -26.03
N ARG A 127 40.63 18.97 -26.53
CA ARG A 127 40.20 17.58 -26.31
C ARG A 127 40.24 17.20 -24.83
N VAL A 128 41.33 17.52 -24.14
CA VAL A 128 41.47 17.28 -22.69
C VAL A 128 40.32 17.94 -21.94
N LYS A 129 39.97 19.17 -22.30
CA LYS A 129 38.84 19.89 -21.69
C LYS A 129 37.50 19.19 -21.95
N GLN A 130 37.25 18.71 -23.17
CA GLN A 130 36.05 17.95 -23.51
C GLN A 130 35.94 16.64 -22.73
N PHE A 131 37.03 15.88 -22.62
CA PHE A 131 37.06 14.66 -21.81
C PHE A 131 36.80 14.96 -20.34
N ALA A 132 37.41 16.00 -19.79
CA ALA A 132 37.19 16.41 -18.40
C ALA A 132 35.72 16.78 -18.15
N ASP A 133 35.09 17.56 -19.04
CA ASP A 133 33.66 17.89 -18.93
C ASP A 133 32.78 16.63 -18.97
N VAL A 134 32.96 15.75 -19.96
CA VAL A 134 32.18 14.52 -20.09
C VAL A 134 32.37 13.58 -18.90
N LYS A 135 33.61 13.38 -18.42
CA LYS A 135 33.88 12.56 -17.21
C LYS A 135 33.20 13.14 -15.98
N THR A 136 33.30 14.45 -15.73
CA THR A 136 32.63 15.06 -14.57
C THR A 136 31.11 14.94 -14.64
N GLN A 137 30.51 14.97 -15.83
CA GLN A 137 29.08 14.74 -16.00
C GLN A 137 28.70 13.28 -15.76
N ILE A 138 29.49 12.33 -16.25
CA ILE A 138 29.33 10.90 -15.98
C ILE A 138 29.38 10.64 -14.47
N ASP A 139 30.37 11.19 -13.76
CA ASP A 139 30.52 11.01 -12.32
C ASP A 139 29.33 11.59 -11.54
N LYS A 140 28.87 12.80 -11.89
CA LYS A 140 27.69 13.42 -11.29
C LYS A 140 26.44 12.53 -11.42
N ILE A 141 26.21 11.95 -12.60
CA ILE A 141 25.06 11.08 -12.83
C ILE A 141 25.25 9.74 -12.13
N SER A 142 26.45 9.17 -12.17
CA SER A 142 26.77 7.89 -11.54
C SER A 142 26.62 7.93 -10.02
N ILE A 143 27.05 9.02 -9.38
CA ILE A 143 26.84 9.27 -7.95
C ILE A 143 25.35 9.39 -7.63
N ALA A 144 24.56 10.09 -8.46
CA ALA A 144 23.12 10.20 -8.26
C ALA A 144 22.41 8.83 -8.36
N ILE A 145 22.85 7.98 -9.28
CA ILE A 145 22.28 6.64 -9.57
C ILE A 145 22.67 5.61 -8.51
N SER A 146 23.91 5.60 -8.05
CA SER A 146 24.44 4.61 -7.10
C SER A 146 24.37 5.06 -5.63
N GLY A 147 24.19 6.36 -5.39
CA GLY A 147 24.30 6.96 -4.06
C GLY A 147 25.75 7.29 -3.70
N TYR A 148 25.95 7.87 -2.51
CA TYR A 148 27.27 8.26 -1.98
C TYR A 148 28.21 7.06 -1.68
N SER A 149 27.80 5.82 -1.93
CA SER A 149 28.58 4.60 -1.64
C SER A 149 29.76 4.36 -2.60
N ASN A 150 29.79 4.99 -3.78
CA ASN A 150 30.81 4.72 -4.81
C ASN A 150 31.79 5.87 -5.09
N ILE A 151 31.91 6.85 -4.18
CA ILE A 151 32.83 8.00 -4.33
C ILE A 151 34.27 7.55 -4.56
N ILE A 152 34.67 6.42 -3.96
CA ILE A 152 36.03 5.88 -4.04
C ILE A 152 36.38 5.43 -5.46
N ASN A 153 35.43 4.83 -6.19
CA ASN A 153 35.68 4.34 -7.55
C ASN A 153 35.61 5.46 -8.61
N ALA A 154 34.76 6.48 -8.39
CA ALA A 154 34.70 7.67 -9.23
C ALA A 154 36.00 8.50 -9.15
N MET A 155 36.57 8.64 -7.94
CA MET A 155 37.87 9.30 -7.75
C MET A 155 39.02 8.60 -8.49
N SER A 156 39.00 7.27 -8.56
CA SER A 156 40.02 6.53 -9.32
C SER A 156 39.91 6.71 -10.84
N SER A 157 38.72 6.97 -11.39
CA SER A 157 38.53 7.23 -12.83
C SER A 157 39.01 8.63 -13.26
N LEU A 158 38.85 9.62 -12.39
CA LEU A 158 39.29 11.01 -12.60
C LEU A 158 40.82 11.17 -12.65
N ILE A 159 41.56 10.28 -11.97
CA ILE A 159 43.03 10.35 -11.87
C ILE A 159 43.74 9.62 -13.03
N GLN A 160 43.03 8.78 -13.78
CA GLN A 160 43.63 8.07 -14.90
C GLN A 160 43.82 9.02 -16.11
N GLU A 161 45.08 9.42 -16.35
CA GLU A 161 45.49 10.09 -17.58
C GLU A 161 45.25 9.15 -18.77
N ASP A 162 44.13 9.35 -19.46
CA ASP A 162 43.90 8.68 -20.74
C ASP A 162 44.86 9.26 -21.78
N HIS A 163 45.87 8.47 -22.15
CA HIS A 163 46.80 8.83 -23.21
C HIS A 163 46.17 8.78 -24.61
N ASP A 164 44.94 8.25 -24.75
CA ASP A 164 44.17 8.19 -25.99
C ASP A 164 43.07 9.27 -26.01
N LEU A 165 43.39 10.41 -26.63
CA LEU A 165 42.47 11.54 -26.86
C LEU A 165 41.76 11.45 -28.21
N SER A 166 41.68 10.25 -28.79
CA SER A 166 41.05 10.05 -30.09
C SER A 166 39.58 10.42 -30.12
N LEU A 167 39.13 10.85 -31.31
CA LEU A 167 37.73 11.13 -31.62
C LEU A 167 36.80 9.95 -31.31
N ARG A 168 37.28 8.72 -31.56
CA ARG A 168 36.55 7.49 -31.29
C ARG A 168 36.30 7.34 -29.79
N ASN A 169 37.34 7.43 -28.97
CA ASN A 169 37.22 7.32 -27.52
C ASN A 169 36.27 8.39 -26.96
N LEU A 170 36.38 9.65 -27.42
CA LEU A 170 35.44 10.70 -27.00
C LEU A 170 33.98 10.35 -27.36
N SER A 171 33.74 9.80 -28.55
CA SER A 171 32.40 9.39 -28.97
C SER A 171 31.83 8.24 -28.13
N GLU A 172 32.68 7.36 -27.61
CA GLU A 172 32.30 6.28 -26.69
C GLU A 172 31.88 6.86 -25.34
N TYR A 173 32.69 7.74 -24.73
CA TYR A 173 32.33 8.45 -23.51
C TYR A 173 31.04 9.28 -23.66
N GLN A 174 30.86 9.98 -24.79
CA GLN A 174 29.62 10.71 -25.08
C GLN A 174 28.40 9.78 -25.24
N SER A 175 28.61 8.57 -25.77
CA SER A 175 27.54 7.56 -25.89
C SER A 175 27.19 6.96 -24.53
N HIS A 176 28.20 6.71 -23.69
CA HIS A 176 28.00 6.29 -22.30
C HIS A 176 27.25 7.36 -21.48
N LEU A 177 27.62 8.63 -21.62
CA LEU A 177 26.92 9.76 -21.00
C LEU A 177 25.45 9.80 -21.42
N ARG A 178 25.15 9.66 -22.72
CA ARG A 178 23.76 9.60 -23.22
C ARG A 178 22.98 8.43 -22.66
N ALA A 179 23.60 7.26 -22.53
CA ALA A 179 22.97 6.09 -21.91
C ALA A 179 22.64 6.34 -20.43
N LEU A 180 23.58 6.91 -19.66
CA LEU A 180 23.37 7.27 -18.26
C LEU A 180 22.31 8.37 -18.07
N GLN A 181 22.27 9.36 -18.96
CA GLN A 181 21.21 10.38 -18.96
C GLN A 181 19.82 9.77 -19.20
N LYS A 182 19.74 8.80 -20.13
CA LYS A 182 18.51 8.04 -20.38
C LYS A 182 18.10 7.21 -19.16
N GLU A 183 19.02 6.47 -18.56
CA GLU A 183 18.78 5.69 -17.34
C GLU A 183 18.29 6.59 -16.19
N LYS A 184 18.92 7.75 -16.00
CA LYS A 184 18.48 8.74 -15.01
C LYS A 184 17.03 9.16 -15.22
N ALA A 185 16.63 9.47 -16.46
CA ALA A 185 15.26 9.85 -16.78
C ALA A 185 14.27 8.69 -16.52
N GLU A 186 14.62 7.47 -16.93
CA GLU A 186 13.81 6.27 -16.68
C GLU A 186 13.64 6.00 -15.17
N ARG A 187 14.70 6.17 -14.37
CA ARG A 187 14.63 6.03 -12.91
C ARG A 187 13.79 7.12 -12.24
N ILE A 188 13.91 8.37 -12.67
CA ILE A 188 13.06 9.47 -12.16
C ILE A 188 11.59 9.15 -12.41
N GLN A 189 11.25 8.68 -13.62
CA GLN A 189 9.89 8.29 -13.95
C GLN A 189 9.41 7.14 -13.05
N LYS A 190 10.24 6.11 -12.87
CA LYS A 190 9.90 4.97 -12.00
C LYS A 190 9.68 5.39 -10.55
N VAL A 191 10.51 6.28 -10.00
CA VAL A 191 10.32 6.84 -8.65
C VAL A 191 8.99 7.58 -8.55
N LEU A 192 8.65 8.40 -9.55
CA LEU A 192 7.37 9.11 -9.60
C LEU A 192 6.18 8.15 -9.63
N ASP A 193 6.26 7.10 -10.45
CA ASP A 193 5.22 6.06 -10.54
C ASP A 193 5.06 5.33 -9.21
N CYS A 194 6.17 4.97 -8.55
CA CYS A 194 6.15 4.37 -7.22
C CYS A 194 5.52 5.30 -6.17
N ILE A 195 5.85 6.59 -6.19
CA ILE A 195 5.26 7.58 -5.26
C ILE A 195 3.75 7.71 -5.49
N ASN A 196 3.31 7.76 -6.75
CA ASN A 196 1.88 7.80 -7.09
C ASN A 196 1.16 6.54 -6.62
N GLU A 197 1.79 5.37 -6.75
CA GLU A 197 1.25 4.11 -6.26
C GLU A 197 1.15 4.11 -4.73
N VAL A 198 2.19 4.53 -4.01
CA VAL A 198 2.15 4.71 -2.55
C VAL A 198 1.03 5.68 -2.14
N HIS A 199 0.92 6.82 -2.81
CA HIS A 199 -0.14 7.80 -2.55
C HIS A 199 -1.54 7.19 -2.72
N SER A 200 -1.76 6.45 -3.81
CA SER A 200 -3.04 5.77 -4.05
C SER A 200 -3.36 4.73 -2.97
N LEU A 201 -2.37 3.91 -2.57
CA LEU A 201 -2.53 2.88 -1.55
C LEU A 201 -2.79 3.50 -0.16
N CYS A 202 -2.05 4.54 0.20
CA CYS A 202 -2.28 5.31 1.43
C CYS A 202 -3.68 5.92 1.44
N GLY A 203 -4.12 6.49 0.31
CA GLY A 203 -5.46 7.04 0.12
C GLY A 203 -6.57 6.02 0.40
N VAL A 204 -6.46 4.80 -0.14
CA VAL A 204 -7.44 3.71 0.06
C VAL A 204 -7.41 3.17 1.49
N LEU A 205 -6.21 3.02 2.07
CA LEU A 205 -5.99 2.52 3.44
C LEU A 205 -6.26 3.58 4.52
N GLY A 206 -6.47 4.84 4.15
CA GLY A 206 -6.58 5.95 5.09
C GLY A 206 -5.31 6.12 5.95
N MET A 207 -4.14 5.85 5.39
CA MET A 207 -2.85 6.01 6.06
C MET A 207 -2.22 7.36 5.72
N ASP A 208 -1.40 7.88 6.61
CA ASP A 208 -0.65 9.11 6.33
C ASP A 208 0.46 8.85 5.30
N PHE A 209 0.29 9.42 4.12
CA PHE A 209 1.28 9.38 3.04
C PHE A 209 2.60 10.01 3.49
N GLY A 210 2.54 11.12 4.23
CA GLY A 210 3.73 11.88 4.61
C GLY A 210 4.67 11.06 5.47
N LYS A 211 4.13 10.43 6.52
CA LYS A 211 4.85 9.47 7.36
C LYS A 211 5.35 8.26 6.57
N THR A 212 4.52 7.66 5.72
CA THR A 212 4.89 6.45 4.96
C THR A 212 6.07 6.69 4.01
N VAL A 213 6.11 7.85 3.36
CA VAL A 213 7.21 8.24 2.46
C VAL A 213 8.44 8.70 3.25
N SER A 214 8.26 9.40 4.37
CA SER A 214 9.36 9.82 5.24
C SER A 214 10.10 8.64 5.86
N ASP A 215 9.37 7.55 6.21
CA ASP A 215 9.94 6.29 6.69
C ASP A 215 10.84 5.62 5.64
N VAL A 216 10.61 5.87 4.35
CA VAL A 216 11.46 5.39 3.25
C VAL A 216 12.68 6.31 3.08
N HIS A 217 12.44 7.60 2.85
CA HIS A 217 13.50 8.60 2.85
C HIS A 217 12.91 10.03 2.98
N PRO A 218 13.44 10.89 3.88
CA PRO A 218 12.92 12.26 4.09
C PRO A 218 12.90 13.12 2.83
N SER A 219 13.88 12.94 1.93
CA SER A 219 13.99 13.71 0.68
C SER A 219 12.90 13.40 -0.36
N LEU A 220 12.06 12.38 -0.14
CA LEU A 220 10.93 12.07 -1.01
C LEU A 220 9.68 12.88 -0.62
N HIS A 221 9.62 13.36 0.63
CA HIS A 221 8.53 14.18 1.16
C HIS A 221 8.76 15.67 0.88
N GLU A 222 10.02 16.11 0.90
CA GLU A 222 10.37 17.53 0.83
C GLU A 222 10.64 17.96 -0.62
N THR A 223 9.58 18.40 -1.32
CA THR A 223 9.67 19.09 -2.61
C THR A 223 10.16 20.54 -2.41
N SER A 224 11.18 20.75 -1.56
CA SER A 224 11.85 22.05 -1.50
C SER A 224 12.64 22.22 -2.80
N LEU A 225 12.55 23.42 -3.37
CA LEU A 225 12.88 23.80 -4.75
C LEU A 225 14.35 23.59 -5.21
N GLY A 226 15.15 22.76 -4.52
CA GLY A 226 16.57 22.55 -4.80
C GLY A 226 17.17 21.21 -4.36
N GLN A 227 16.43 20.31 -3.70
CA GLN A 227 16.94 18.97 -3.40
C GLN A 227 16.50 17.99 -4.49
N SER A 228 17.46 17.40 -5.20
CA SER A 228 17.16 16.35 -6.17
C SER A 228 16.59 15.14 -5.42
N THR A 229 15.37 14.74 -5.77
CA THR A 229 14.78 13.46 -5.35
C THR A 229 15.83 12.36 -5.50
N ASN A 230 16.15 11.67 -4.42
CA ASN A 230 17.20 10.68 -4.41
C ASN A 230 16.76 9.49 -5.29
N ILE A 231 17.44 9.29 -6.43
CA ILE A 231 17.16 8.24 -7.44
C ILE A 231 18.06 7.01 -7.27
N SER A 232 18.69 6.88 -6.11
CA SER A 232 19.55 5.75 -5.80
C SER A 232 18.77 4.44 -5.82
N ALA A 233 19.48 3.35 -6.14
CA ALA A 233 18.89 2.01 -6.20
C ALA A 233 18.27 1.59 -4.86
N SER A 234 18.87 1.98 -3.73
CA SER A 234 18.37 1.66 -2.39
C SER A 234 17.05 2.36 -2.05
N VAL A 235 16.86 3.60 -2.49
CA VAL A 235 15.59 4.33 -2.30
C VAL A 235 14.48 3.70 -3.13
N LEU A 236 14.78 3.31 -4.36
CA LEU A 236 13.83 2.63 -5.23
C LEU A 236 13.41 1.25 -4.65
N GLU A 237 14.37 0.46 -4.17
CA GLU A 237 14.10 -0.82 -3.51
C GLU A 237 13.27 -0.63 -2.24
N SER A 238 13.57 0.39 -1.44
CA SER A 238 12.82 0.72 -0.23
C SER A 238 11.39 1.18 -0.54
N LEU A 239 11.19 1.93 -1.63
CA LEU A 239 9.85 2.28 -2.15
C LEU A 239 9.09 1.05 -2.62
N GLU A 240 9.71 0.16 -3.39
CA GLU A 240 9.11 -1.11 -3.83
C GLU A 240 8.70 -1.97 -2.63
N GLN A 241 9.55 -2.05 -1.60
CA GLN A 241 9.23 -2.75 -0.36
C GLN A 241 8.05 -2.10 0.38
N ALA A 242 7.99 -0.76 0.45
CA ALA A 242 6.86 -0.05 1.04
C ALA A 242 5.55 -0.33 0.29
N ILE A 243 5.57 -0.29 -1.05
CA ILE A 243 4.43 -0.65 -1.90
C ILE A 243 3.98 -2.09 -1.62
N PHE A 244 4.92 -3.03 -1.53
CA PHE A 244 4.62 -4.43 -1.21
C PHE A 244 3.95 -4.57 0.16
N ARG A 245 4.44 -3.86 1.19
CA ARG A 245 3.82 -3.83 2.52
C ARG A 245 2.40 -3.28 2.46
N LEU A 246 2.19 -2.16 1.79
CA LEU A 246 0.88 -1.52 1.64
C LEU A 246 -0.12 -2.40 0.86
N LYS A 247 0.32 -3.05 -0.22
CA LYS A 247 -0.52 -4.03 -0.97
C LYS A 247 -0.92 -5.20 -0.09
N THR A 248 0.00 -5.72 0.71
CA THR A 248 -0.27 -6.80 1.66
C THR A 248 -1.30 -6.36 2.71
N GLU A 249 -1.11 -5.18 3.30
CA GLU A 249 -2.04 -4.60 4.26
C GLU A 249 -3.44 -4.39 3.65
N ARG A 250 -3.50 -3.89 2.40
CA ARG A 250 -4.76 -3.76 1.65
C ARG A 250 -5.50 -5.08 1.54
N LYS A 251 -4.80 -6.16 1.18
CA LYS A 251 -5.39 -7.50 1.09
C LYS A 251 -5.91 -7.99 2.42
N VAL A 252 -5.14 -7.81 3.51
CA VAL A 252 -5.54 -8.21 4.87
C VAL A 252 -6.79 -7.44 5.31
N ARG A 253 -6.81 -6.12 5.13
CA ARG A 253 -7.95 -5.26 5.50
C ARG A 253 -9.19 -5.54 4.69
N TYR A 254 -9.05 -5.76 3.39
CA TYR A 254 -10.15 -6.14 2.52
C TYR A 254 -10.79 -7.47 2.97
N GLN A 255 -9.98 -8.48 3.26
CA GLN A 255 -10.47 -9.77 3.75
C GLN A 255 -11.18 -9.63 5.09
N LYS A 256 -10.61 -8.88 6.04
CA LYS A 256 -11.25 -8.60 7.34
C LYS A 256 -12.58 -7.87 7.19
N LEU A 257 -12.65 -6.87 6.32
CA LEU A 257 -13.90 -6.16 6.03
C LEU A 257 -14.95 -7.11 5.43
N LYS A 258 -14.55 -7.98 4.49
CA LYS A 258 -15.43 -8.98 3.88
C LYS A 258 -16.01 -9.94 4.92
N ASP A 259 -15.18 -10.44 5.84
CA ASP A 259 -15.62 -11.37 6.89
C ASP A 259 -16.59 -10.71 7.88
N VAL A 260 -16.28 -9.48 8.32
CA VAL A 260 -17.15 -8.72 9.24
C VAL A 260 -18.45 -8.32 8.53
N ALA A 261 -18.39 -7.90 7.27
CA ALA A 261 -19.58 -7.56 6.50
C ALA A 261 -20.50 -8.76 6.31
N ARG A 262 -19.96 -9.97 6.03
CA ARG A 262 -20.75 -11.21 5.98
C ARG A 262 -21.54 -11.41 7.27
N LEU A 263 -20.87 -11.31 8.43
CA LEU A 263 -21.54 -11.44 9.74
C LEU A 263 -22.62 -10.36 9.94
N LEU A 264 -22.33 -9.13 9.50
CA LEU A 264 -23.30 -8.03 9.54
C LEU A 264 -24.54 -8.36 8.70
N PHE A 265 -24.35 -8.85 7.47
CA PHE A 265 -25.46 -9.26 6.60
C PHE A 265 -26.29 -10.39 7.22
N GLU A 266 -25.65 -11.44 7.73
CA GLU A 266 -26.32 -12.57 8.38
C GLU A 266 -27.13 -12.14 9.62
N LEU A 267 -26.60 -11.22 10.44
CA LEU A 267 -27.32 -10.70 11.60
C LEU A 267 -28.49 -9.78 11.18
N CYS A 268 -28.30 -8.95 10.16
CA CYS A 268 -29.34 -8.04 9.69
C CYS A 268 -30.49 -8.79 9.00
N THR A 269 -30.21 -9.86 8.25
CA THR A 269 -31.25 -10.72 7.66
C THR A 269 -31.99 -11.50 8.74
N LEU A 270 -31.32 -11.94 9.79
CA LEU A 270 -31.97 -12.65 10.90
C LEU A 270 -32.87 -11.73 11.75
N MET A 271 -32.48 -10.46 11.93
CA MET A 271 -33.21 -9.53 12.79
C MET A 271 -34.20 -8.60 12.07
N ASP A 272 -34.29 -8.67 10.73
CA ASP A 272 -35.09 -7.78 9.86
C ASP A 272 -34.92 -6.28 10.20
N THR A 273 -33.73 -5.87 10.62
CA THR A 273 -33.47 -4.49 11.05
C THR A 273 -33.25 -3.57 9.85
N THR A 274 -34.20 -2.66 9.60
CA THR A 274 -34.14 -1.68 8.49
C THR A 274 -33.16 -0.53 8.75
N ARG A 275 -32.71 -0.34 9.99
CA ARG A 275 -31.91 0.83 10.42
C ARG A 275 -30.44 0.77 9.96
N GLU A 276 -29.86 -0.41 9.72
CA GLU A 276 -28.47 -0.54 9.25
C GLU A 276 -28.30 -0.47 7.72
N LYS A 277 -29.39 -0.38 6.95
CA LYS A 277 -29.37 -0.45 5.48
C LYS A 277 -28.45 0.58 4.82
N SER A 278 -28.33 1.79 5.37
CA SER A 278 -27.46 2.83 4.81
C SER A 278 -25.97 2.54 4.99
N LYS A 279 -25.55 2.01 6.14
CA LYS A 279 -24.16 1.57 6.38
C LYS A 279 -23.82 0.35 5.54
N LEU A 280 -24.76 -0.59 5.45
CA LEU A 280 -24.66 -1.76 4.57
C LEU A 280 -24.48 -1.34 3.11
N LEU A 281 -25.21 -0.34 2.60
CA LEU A 281 -25.06 0.12 1.21
C LEU A 281 -23.63 0.58 0.90
N ARG A 282 -22.99 1.33 1.81
CA ARG A 282 -21.60 1.80 1.66
C ARG A 282 -20.58 0.66 1.74
N ILE A 283 -20.82 -0.35 2.57
CA ILE A 283 -19.94 -1.54 2.64
C ILE A 283 -20.17 -2.43 1.42
N THR A 284 -21.41 -2.52 0.94
CA THR A 284 -21.79 -3.29 -0.26
C THR A 284 -21.15 -2.69 -1.51
N SER A 285 -21.06 -1.36 -1.63
CA SER A 285 -20.38 -0.74 -2.77
C SER A 285 -18.90 -1.08 -2.79
N VAL A 286 -18.22 -1.04 -1.64
CA VAL A 286 -16.80 -1.41 -1.52
C VAL A 286 -16.55 -2.89 -1.81
N LEU A 287 -17.41 -3.79 -1.32
CA LEU A 287 -17.28 -5.25 -1.53
C LEU A 287 -17.77 -5.74 -2.88
N ARG A 288 -18.54 -4.94 -3.63
CA ARG A 288 -18.92 -5.23 -5.01
C ARG A 288 -17.75 -5.10 -5.98
N LEU A 289 -16.78 -4.26 -5.65
CA LEU A 289 -15.56 -4.07 -6.43
C LEU A 289 -14.54 -5.17 -6.12
N SER A 290 -13.66 -5.46 -7.07
CA SER A 290 -12.50 -6.32 -6.81
C SER A 290 -11.52 -5.61 -5.85
N GLU A 291 -10.70 -6.38 -5.11
CA GLU A 291 -9.66 -5.85 -4.21
C GLU A 291 -8.74 -4.83 -4.92
N ALA A 292 -8.49 -5.04 -6.21
CA ALA A 292 -7.64 -4.20 -7.04
C ALA A 292 -8.33 -2.92 -7.56
N GLU A 293 -9.66 -2.87 -7.57
CA GLU A 293 -10.46 -1.78 -8.16
C GLU A 293 -10.98 -0.78 -7.11
N ALA A 294 -10.84 -1.11 -5.82
CA ALA A 294 -11.22 -0.24 -4.71
C ALA A 294 -10.32 1.01 -4.67
N THR A 295 -10.74 2.05 -5.40
CA THR A 295 -10.01 3.34 -5.52
C THR A 295 -10.58 4.41 -4.58
N GLU A 296 -11.69 4.11 -3.91
CA GLU A 296 -12.33 5.03 -2.96
C GLU A 296 -11.40 5.32 -1.77
N SER A 297 -11.16 6.61 -1.52
CA SER A 297 -10.34 7.04 -0.39
C SER A 297 -10.98 6.65 0.94
N GLY A 298 -10.18 6.05 1.82
CA GLY A 298 -10.59 5.62 3.15
C GLY A 298 -11.53 4.42 3.19
N ALA A 299 -11.81 3.77 2.05
CA ALA A 299 -12.70 2.61 1.99
C ALA A 299 -12.21 1.43 2.85
N LEU A 300 -10.89 1.26 2.96
CA LEU A 300 -10.22 0.24 3.79
C LEU A 300 -9.47 0.85 4.97
N SER A 301 -9.93 2.01 5.45
CA SER A 301 -9.41 2.60 6.67
C SER A 301 -9.70 1.72 7.89
N LEU A 302 -8.80 1.77 8.88
CA LEU A 302 -8.97 1.04 10.13
C LEU A 302 -10.24 1.48 10.87
N GLU A 303 -10.58 2.77 10.77
CA GLU A 303 -11.79 3.36 11.36
C GLU A 303 -13.07 2.74 10.78
N VAL A 304 -13.16 2.60 9.45
CA VAL A 304 -14.32 1.97 8.80
C VAL A 304 -14.45 0.52 9.26
N ILE A 305 -13.37 -0.26 9.21
CA ILE A 305 -13.39 -1.67 9.65
C ILE A 305 -13.84 -1.77 11.11
N GLN A 306 -13.28 -0.94 11.98
CA GLN A 306 -13.64 -0.91 13.40
C GLN A 306 -15.11 -0.51 13.59
N GLN A 307 -15.60 0.47 12.84
CA GLN A 307 -17.00 0.88 12.87
C GLN A 307 -17.93 -0.28 12.50
N VAL A 308 -17.62 -1.05 11.45
CA VAL A 308 -18.43 -2.22 11.08
C VAL A 308 -18.36 -3.31 12.16
N SER A 309 -17.18 -3.58 12.72
CA SER A 309 -17.01 -4.57 13.79
C SER A 309 -17.82 -4.22 15.05
N THR A 310 -17.78 -2.96 15.49
CA THR A 310 -18.56 -2.50 16.65
C THR A 310 -20.07 -2.58 16.38
N GLU A 311 -20.51 -2.37 15.14
CA GLU A 311 -21.91 -2.53 14.74
C GLU A 311 -22.35 -4.00 14.83
N VAL A 312 -21.52 -4.94 14.38
CA VAL A 312 -21.76 -6.39 14.51
C VAL A 312 -21.88 -6.78 15.99
N GLU A 313 -20.98 -6.30 16.86
CA GLU A 313 -21.05 -6.57 18.30
C GLU A 313 -22.32 -5.99 18.94
N ARG A 314 -22.70 -4.76 18.58
CA ARG A 314 -23.94 -4.14 19.05
C ARG A 314 -25.16 -4.94 18.62
N LEU A 315 -25.19 -5.42 17.37
CA LEU A 315 -26.26 -6.26 16.83
C LEU A 315 -26.33 -7.61 17.51
N HIS A 316 -25.20 -8.23 17.82
CA HIS A 316 -25.15 -9.48 18.58
C HIS A 316 -25.75 -9.30 19.99
N LYS A 317 -25.40 -8.20 20.67
CA LYS A 317 -26.00 -7.85 21.97
C LYS A 317 -27.51 -7.62 21.86
N LEU A 318 -27.96 -6.92 20.82
CA LEU A 318 -29.39 -6.68 20.57
C LEU A 318 -30.14 -7.99 20.24
N LYS A 319 -29.52 -8.91 19.49
CA LYS A 319 -30.08 -10.24 19.24
C LYS A 319 -30.27 -11.01 20.54
N ALA A 320 -29.27 -11.02 21.41
CA ALA A 320 -29.35 -11.68 22.71
C ALA A 320 -30.45 -11.07 23.60
N SER A 321 -30.54 -9.73 23.66
CA SER A 321 -31.57 -9.06 24.47
C SER A 321 -32.98 -9.33 23.94
N ARG A 322 -33.18 -9.30 22.62
CA ARG A 322 -34.47 -9.67 21.99
C ARG A 322 -34.83 -11.13 22.24
N MET A 323 -33.85 -12.04 22.18
CA MET A 323 -34.10 -13.45 22.45
C MET A 323 -34.53 -13.67 23.91
N LYS A 324 -33.87 -12.99 24.86
CA LYS A 324 -34.30 -12.98 26.26
C LYS A 324 -35.73 -12.45 26.44
N GLU A 325 -36.06 -11.34 25.78
CA GLU A 325 -37.43 -10.78 25.81
C GLU A 325 -38.47 -11.76 25.25
N LEU A 326 -38.16 -12.44 24.14
CA LEU A 326 -39.04 -13.47 23.56
C LEU A 326 -39.28 -14.64 24.51
N VAL A 327 -38.23 -15.10 25.21
CA VAL A 327 -38.34 -16.13 26.26
C VAL A 327 -39.29 -15.67 27.36
N MET A 328 -39.11 -14.45 27.90
CA MET A 328 -39.97 -13.91 28.95
C MET A 328 -41.42 -13.77 28.49
N LYS A 329 -41.66 -13.26 27.26
CA LYS A 329 -43.01 -13.11 26.70
C LYS A 329 -43.72 -14.45 26.55
N ARG A 330 -43.01 -15.49 26.06
CA ARG A 330 -43.57 -16.85 25.97
C ARG A 330 -43.82 -17.45 27.35
N ARG A 331 -42.96 -17.15 28.33
CA ARG A 331 -43.18 -17.60 29.69
C ARG A 331 -44.45 -16.98 30.31
N ILE A 332 -44.69 -15.68 30.08
CA ILE A 332 -45.93 -15.03 30.51
C ILE A 332 -47.15 -15.63 29.80
N GLU A 333 -47.06 -15.95 28.50
CA GLU A 333 -48.13 -16.66 27.77
C GLU A 333 -48.46 -18.00 28.43
N LEU A 334 -47.44 -18.77 28.81
CA LEU A 334 -47.61 -20.04 29.54
C LEU A 334 -48.31 -19.82 30.89
N GLU A 335 -47.86 -18.85 31.68
CA GLU A 335 -48.43 -18.57 33.00
C GLU A 335 -49.90 -18.12 32.91
N ASP A 336 -50.27 -17.32 31.92
CA ASP A 336 -51.67 -16.91 31.68
C ASP A 336 -52.57 -18.10 31.30
N ILE A 337 -52.09 -19.01 30.43
CA ILE A 337 -52.81 -20.23 30.07
C ILE A 337 -52.97 -21.14 31.29
N CYS A 338 -51.88 -21.34 32.04
CA CYS A 338 -51.87 -22.14 33.26
C CYS A 338 -52.83 -21.58 34.31
N TYR A 339 -52.81 -20.26 34.55
CA TYR A 339 -53.70 -19.59 35.49
C TYR A 339 -55.17 -19.76 35.12
N LYS A 340 -55.54 -19.56 33.85
CA LYS A 340 -56.92 -19.70 33.35
C LYS A 340 -57.47 -21.13 33.46
N ASN A 341 -56.60 -22.12 33.36
CA ASN A 341 -56.99 -23.54 33.34
C ASN A 341 -56.65 -24.27 34.65
N HIS A 342 -56.26 -23.54 35.70
CA HIS A 342 -55.87 -24.09 37.00
C HIS A 342 -54.80 -25.20 36.89
N ILE A 343 -53.80 -24.98 36.04
CA ILE A 343 -52.61 -25.84 35.88
C ILE A 343 -51.44 -25.16 36.58
N GLU A 344 -50.62 -25.90 37.32
CA GLU A 344 -49.39 -25.35 37.90
C GLU A 344 -48.30 -25.24 36.82
N PRO A 345 -47.77 -24.03 36.55
CA PRO A 345 -46.67 -23.88 35.62
C PRO A 345 -45.37 -24.40 36.24
N ASP A 346 -44.51 -25.01 35.43
CA ASP A 346 -43.24 -25.54 35.88
C ASP A 346 -42.39 -24.45 36.56
N PRO A 347 -41.96 -24.62 37.83
CA PRO A 347 -41.20 -23.62 38.57
C PRO A 347 -39.72 -23.55 38.14
N SER A 348 -39.23 -24.52 37.37
CA SER A 348 -37.87 -24.53 36.82
C SER A 348 -37.68 -23.49 35.72
N THR A 349 -38.76 -23.15 34.99
CA THR A 349 -38.78 -22.17 33.90
C THR A 349 -39.38 -20.81 34.31
N SER A 350 -39.46 -20.53 35.62
CA SER A 350 -39.92 -19.22 36.14
C SER A 350 -39.13 -18.03 35.58
N ALA A 351 -39.76 -16.86 35.50
CA ALA A 351 -39.18 -15.65 34.88
C ALA A 351 -37.81 -15.27 35.49
N ASP A 352 -37.67 -15.28 36.81
CA ASP A 352 -36.42 -14.90 37.49
C ASP A 352 -35.31 -15.93 37.24
N LYS A 353 -35.63 -17.22 37.29
CA LYS A 353 -34.67 -18.30 37.04
C LYS A 353 -34.24 -18.34 35.59
N SER A 354 -35.19 -18.24 34.65
CA SER A 354 -34.88 -18.19 33.21
C SER A 354 -34.06 -16.96 32.86
N SER A 355 -34.35 -15.79 33.46
CA SER A 355 -33.52 -14.60 33.28
C SER A 355 -32.11 -14.81 33.80
N ALA A 356 -31.95 -15.35 35.02
CA ALA A 356 -30.65 -15.60 35.63
C ALA A 356 -29.82 -16.64 34.85
N MET A 357 -30.44 -17.73 34.38
CA MET A 357 -29.79 -18.78 33.58
C MET A 357 -29.28 -18.26 32.23
N ILE A 358 -30.03 -17.34 31.61
CA ILE A 358 -29.61 -16.67 30.36
C ILE A 358 -28.45 -15.72 30.65
N ASP A 359 -28.54 -14.90 31.70
CA ASP A 359 -27.50 -13.91 32.04
C ASP A 359 -26.18 -14.59 32.48
N SER A 360 -26.26 -15.76 33.13
CA SER A 360 -25.09 -16.56 33.50
C SER A 360 -24.52 -17.39 32.35
N GLY A 361 -25.16 -17.38 31.17
CA GLY A 361 -24.76 -18.19 30.01
C GLY A 361 -24.86 -19.70 30.24
N LEU A 362 -25.66 -20.14 31.23
CA LEU A 362 -25.79 -21.55 31.58
C LEU A 362 -26.66 -22.32 30.57
N VAL A 363 -27.59 -21.62 29.91
CA VAL A 363 -28.57 -22.20 28.99
C VAL A 363 -28.67 -21.33 27.74
N ASP A 364 -28.75 -21.95 26.55
CA ASP A 364 -29.02 -21.24 25.31
C ASP A 364 -30.48 -20.75 25.27
N PRO A 365 -30.73 -19.45 25.03
CA PRO A 365 -32.08 -18.92 24.94
C PRO A 365 -32.96 -19.58 23.87
N CYS A 366 -32.41 -20.13 22.77
CA CYS A 366 -33.22 -20.78 21.74
C CYS A 366 -33.74 -22.14 22.22
N GLU A 367 -32.90 -22.93 22.89
CA GLU A 367 -33.31 -24.21 23.51
C GLU A 367 -34.37 -23.98 24.59
N LEU A 368 -34.17 -22.98 25.45
CA LEU A 368 -35.14 -22.64 26.49
C LEU A 368 -36.49 -22.18 25.88
N LEU A 369 -36.45 -21.42 24.78
CA LEU A 369 -37.65 -21.02 24.05
C LEU A 369 -38.40 -22.22 23.47
N VAL A 370 -37.70 -23.24 22.97
CA VAL A 370 -38.30 -24.49 22.47
C VAL A 370 -38.96 -25.25 23.62
N ASN A 371 -38.30 -25.36 24.77
CA ASN A 371 -38.86 -25.99 25.96
C ASN A 371 -40.14 -25.28 26.45
N ILE A 372 -40.12 -23.95 26.58
CA ILE A 372 -41.30 -23.17 26.99
C ILE A 372 -42.44 -23.33 25.97
N LYS A 373 -42.15 -23.33 24.67
CA LYS A 373 -43.18 -23.60 23.64
C LYS A 373 -43.78 -25.00 23.79
N ALA A 374 -42.99 -26.01 24.10
CA ALA A 374 -43.50 -27.35 24.36
C ALA A 374 -44.39 -27.39 25.61
N GLN A 375 -44.02 -26.67 26.68
CA GLN A 375 -44.85 -26.52 27.87
C GLN A 375 -46.18 -25.80 27.54
N ILE A 376 -46.16 -24.75 26.71
CA ILE A 376 -47.38 -24.05 26.25
C ILE A 376 -48.29 -25.02 25.51
N ASN A 377 -47.75 -25.83 24.60
CA ASN A 377 -48.55 -26.79 23.84
C ASN A 377 -49.17 -27.83 24.77
N LYS A 378 -48.38 -28.39 25.70
CA LYS A 378 -48.90 -29.33 26.70
C LYS A 378 -50.01 -28.72 27.55
N ALA A 379 -49.84 -27.48 28.01
CA ALA A 379 -50.86 -26.76 28.79
C ALA A 379 -52.12 -26.49 27.97
N LYS A 380 -51.99 -26.21 26.66
CA LYS A 380 -53.13 -26.06 25.74
C LYS A 380 -53.86 -27.40 25.52
N ASP A 381 -53.13 -28.49 25.36
CA ASP A 381 -53.72 -29.82 25.18
C ASP A 381 -54.46 -30.27 26.45
N GLU A 382 -53.90 -29.99 27.62
CA GLU A 382 -54.54 -30.25 28.92
C GLU A 382 -55.75 -29.34 29.16
N ALA A 383 -55.69 -28.07 28.77
CA ALA A 383 -56.83 -27.17 28.79
C ALA A 383 -57.97 -27.69 27.89
N LEU A 384 -57.63 -28.24 26.71
CA LEU A 384 -58.61 -28.84 25.80
C LEU A 384 -59.21 -30.12 26.35
N SER A 385 -58.42 -30.99 26.98
CA SER A 385 -58.93 -32.24 27.58
C SER A 385 -59.85 -31.98 28.77
N ARG A 386 -59.59 -30.92 29.55
CA ARG A 386 -60.44 -30.48 30.67
C ARG A 386 -61.65 -29.64 30.26
N LYS A 387 -61.75 -29.24 28.98
CA LYS A 387 -62.79 -28.31 28.51
C LYS A 387 -64.20 -28.81 28.81
N ASP A 388 -64.50 -30.05 28.47
CA ASP A 388 -65.84 -30.62 28.71
C ASP A 388 -66.19 -30.66 30.20
N ILE A 389 -65.20 -30.85 31.07
CA ILE A 389 -65.37 -30.85 32.52
C ILE A 389 -65.62 -29.43 33.02
N MET A 390 -64.82 -28.46 32.58
CA MET A 390 -64.98 -27.05 32.93
C MET A 390 -66.31 -26.48 32.42
N ASP A 391 -66.71 -26.76 31.19
CA ASP A 391 -68.01 -26.33 30.63
C ASP A 391 -69.19 -26.89 31.44
N ARG A 392 -69.07 -28.15 31.92
CA ARG A 392 -70.05 -28.75 32.84
C ARG A 392 -70.05 -28.09 34.21
N ILE A 393 -68.90 -27.71 34.75
CA ILE A 393 -68.77 -27.00 36.03
C ILE A 393 -69.37 -25.61 35.93
N ASP A 394 -69.08 -24.86 34.87
CA ASP A 394 -69.64 -23.53 34.65
C ASP A 394 -71.16 -23.58 34.46
N TRP A 395 -71.66 -24.59 33.74
CA TRP A 395 -73.09 -24.85 33.66
C TRP A 395 -73.70 -25.12 35.05
N TRP A 396 -73.05 -25.96 35.86
CA TRP A 396 -73.51 -26.31 37.20
C TRP A 396 -73.49 -25.11 38.16
N LEU A 397 -72.41 -24.32 38.15
CA LEU A 397 -72.30 -23.08 38.92
C LEU A 397 -73.41 -22.10 38.54
N SER A 398 -73.62 -21.90 37.23
CA SER A 398 -74.72 -21.04 36.72
C SER A 398 -76.10 -21.58 37.13
N ALA A 399 -76.29 -22.90 37.18
CA ALA A 399 -77.54 -23.50 37.62
C ALA A 399 -77.76 -23.31 39.13
N CYS A 400 -76.70 -23.42 39.95
CA CYS A 400 -76.76 -23.16 41.39
C CYS A 400 -77.02 -21.67 41.70
N GLU A 401 -76.45 -20.74 40.93
CA GLU A 401 -76.76 -19.32 41.05
C GLU A 401 -78.23 -19.02 40.72
N GLU A 402 -78.78 -19.64 39.66
CA GLU A 402 -80.21 -19.53 39.32
C GLU A 402 -81.11 -20.18 40.38
N GLU A 403 -80.64 -21.20 41.10
CA GLU A 403 -81.36 -21.82 42.21
C GLU A 403 -81.42 -20.92 43.43
N ASN A 404 -80.28 -20.35 43.84
CA ASN A 404 -80.24 -19.39 44.95
C ASN A 404 -81.15 -18.19 44.64
N TRP A 405 -81.10 -17.69 43.40
CA TRP A 405 -82.01 -16.63 42.94
C TRP A 405 -83.49 -17.05 43.02
N LEU A 406 -83.81 -18.29 42.66
CA LEU A 406 -85.18 -18.82 42.73
C LEU A 406 -85.64 -18.98 44.19
N GLU A 407 -84.75 -19.40 45.09
CA GLU A 407 -85.02 -19.50 46.52
C GLU A 407 -85.33 -18.12 47.12
N ASP A 408 -84.47 -17.13 46.86
CA ASP A 408 -84.70 -15.72 47.23
C ASP A 408 -86.03 -15.21 46.67
N TYR A 409 -86.34 -15.54 45.40
CA TYR A 409 -87.59 -15.15 44.74
C TYR A 409 -88.82 -15.80 45.38
N ASN A 410 -88.74 -17.07 45.79
CA ASN A 410 -89.85 -17.77 46.45
C ASN A 410 -90.09 -17.26 47.88
N GLN A 411 -89.06 -16.74 48.55
CA GLN A 411 -89.16 -16.15 49.89
C GLN A 411 -89.72 -14.72 49.89
N ASP A 412 -89.67 -14.00 48.76
CA ASP A 412 -90.24 -12.66 48.64
C ASP A 412 -91.78 -12.70 48.65
N TYR A 413 -92.41 -12.12 49.68
CA TYR A 413 -93.87 -12.03 49.81
C TYR A 413 -94.54 -11.26 48.64
N ARG A 414 -93.79 -10.46 47.88
CA ARG A 414 -94.31 -9.68 46.72
C ARG A 414 -94.19 -10.41 45.38
N CYS A 415 -93.70 -11.66 45.36
CA CYS A 415 -93.41 -12.42 44.15
C CYS A 415 -94.64 -12.64 43.23
N TYR A 416 -95.84 -12.67 43.79
CA TYR A 416 -97.10 -12.80 43.03
C TYR A 416 -97.85 -11.47 42.85
N SER A 417 -97.24 -10.33 43.15
CA SER A 417 -97.86 -9.02 42.93
C SER A 417 -97.98 -8.73 41.43
N GLY A 418 -99.18 -8.33 40.97
CA GLY A 418 -99.53 -8.11 39.57
C GLY A 418 -98.90 -6.87 38.91
N GLY A 419 -97.63 -6.59 39.19
CA GLY A 419 -96.87 -5.46 38.65
C GLY A 419 -96.37 -5.66 37.21
N ARG A 420 -96.02 -4.57 36.52
CA ARG A 420 -95.34 -4.61 35.21
C ARG A 420 -94.02 -5.37 35.34
N GLY A 421 -93.91 -6.51 34.66
CA GLY A 421 -92.72 -7.38 34.68
C GLY A 421 -92.87 -8.71 35.44
N ALA A 422 -93.96 -8.91 36.18
CA ALA A 422 -94.20 -10.16 36.95
C ALA A 422 -94.19 -11.42 36.06
N HIS A 423 -94.75 -11.34 34.85
CA HIS A 423 -94.75 -12.45 33.89
C HIS A 423 -93.34 -12.84 33.40
N ILE A 424 -92.39 -11.90 33.36
CA ILE A 424 -91.00 -12.17 32.96
C ILE A 424 -90.27 -12.88 34.09
N ASN A 425 -90.46 -12.42 35.33
CA ASN A 425 -89.89 -13.06 36.52
C ASN A 425 -90.48 -14.46 36.74
N LEU A 426 -91.79 -14.63 36.50
CA LEU A 426 -92.44 -15.94 36.55
C LEU A 426 -91.88 -16.88 35.48
N LYS A 427 -91.68 -16.40 34.24
CA LYS A 427 -91.07 -17.19 33.17
C LYS A 427 -89.60 -17.55 33.49
N ARG A 428 -88.83 -16.64 34.10
CA ARG A 428 -87.47 -16.94 34.57
C ARG A 428 -87.50 -17.96 35.71
N ALA A 429 -88.44 -17.84 36.65
CA ALA A 429 -88.61 -18.79 37.75
C ALA A 429 -88.98 -20.20 37.23
N GLU A 430 -89.85 -20.31 36.23
CA GLU A 430 -90.15 -21.58 35.57
C GLU A 430 -88.90 -22.17 34.87
N GLN A 431 -88.13 -21.34 34.16
CA GLN A 431 -86.89 -21.76 33.52
C GLN A 431 -85.81 -22.16 34.54
N ALA A 432 -85.71 -21.45 35.66
CA ALA A 432 -84.83 -21.77 36.77
C ALA A 432 -85.23 -23.11 37.41
N ARG A 433 -86.53 -23.35 37.67
CA ARG A 433 -87.03 -24.64 38.17
C ARG A 433 -86.64 -25.81 37.26
N ILE A 434 -86.72 -25.64 35.94
CA ILE A 434 -86.29 -26.66 34.97
C ILE A 434 -84.77 -26.90 35.01
N LYS A 435 -83.97 -25.86 35.28
CA LYS A 435 -82.51 -26.01 35.47
C LYS A 435 -82.20 -26.72 36.78
N VAL A 436 -82.87 -26.34 37.87
CA VAL A 436 -82.71 -26.90 39.21
C VAL A 436 -83.04 -28.38 39.26
N THR A 437 -84.12 -28.83 38.60
CA THR A 437 -84.47 -30.26 38.53
C THR A 437 -83.42 -31.11 37.79
N LYS A 438 -82.59 -30.49 36.94
CA LYS A 438 -81.49 -31.17 36.22
C LYS A 438 -80.19 -31.22 37.03
N ILE A 439 -80.06 -30.43 38.10
CA ILE A 439 -78.85 -30.38 38.94
C ILE A 439 -78.52 -31.75 39.55
N PRO A 440 -79.46 -32.50 40.17
CA PRO A 440 -79.14 -33.80 40.76
C PRO A 440 -78.60 -34.83 39.76
N VAL A 441 -79.14 -34.83 38.54
CA VAL A 441 -78.73 -35.76 37.47
C VAL A 441 -77.27 -35.53 37.06
N VAL A 442 -76.89 -34.27 36.83
CA VAL A 442 -75.51 -33.90 36.47
C VAL A 442 -74.55 -34.14 37.64
N THR A 443 -75.04 -33.98 38.88
CA THR A 443 -74.27 -34.21 40.10
C THR A 443 -73.97 -35.71 40.28
N ALA A 444 -74.94 -36.59 40.03
CA ALA A 444 -74.77 -38.04 40.08
C ALA A 444 -73.87 -38.57 38.96
N GLU A 445 -74.01 -38.09 37.71
CA GLU A 445 -73.12 -38.43 36.60
C GLU A 445 -71.64 -38.11 36.89
N ARG A 446 -71.40 -37.03 37.63
CA ARG A 446 -70.06 -36.55 37.96
C ARG A 446 -69.38 -37.41 39.03
N ILE A 447 -70.09 -37.75 40.11
CA ILE A 447 -69.59 -38.64 41.16
C ILE A 447 -69.33 -40.04 40.60
N GLY A 448 -70.21 -40.54 39.71
CA GLY A 448 -70.04 -41.84 39.06
C GLY A 448 -68.77 -41.96 38.21
N LYS A 449 -68.38 -40.87 37.51
CA LYS A 449 -67.14 -40.83 36.72
C LYS A 449 -65.87 -40.82 37.59
N GLU A 450 -65.90 -40.18 38.75
CA GLU A 450 -64.76 -40.16 39.70
C GLU A 450 -64.56 -41.52 40.39
N THR A 451 -65.65 -42.25 40.72
CA THR A 451 -65.55 -43.59 41.32
C THR A 451 -65.12 -44.69 40.34
N GLY A 452 -65.29 -44.48 39.03
CA GLY A 452 -64.92 -45.44 37.97
C GLY A 452 -63.49 -45.30 37.45
N SER A 453 -62.83 -44.16 37.65
CA SER A 453 -61.44 -43.92 37.25
C SER A 453 -60.45 -44.33 38.36
N GLY A 454 -60.35 -45.63 38.62
CA GLY A 454 -59.30 -46.23 39.45
C GLY A 454 -57.95 -46.31 38.73
N SER A 455 -57.45 -45.19 38.21
CA SER A 455 -56.08 -45.03 37.70
C SER A 455 -55.42 -43.87 38.42
N ASP A 456 -54.18 -44.06 38.87
CA ASP A 456 -53.32 -43.28 39.80
C ASP A 456 -53.20 -41.73 39.62
N GLU A 457 -54.08 -41.05 38.88
CA GLU A 457 -54.12 -39.58 38.74
C GLU A 457 -55.15 -38.87 39.64
N ALA A 458 -55.88 -39.61 40.46
CA ALA A 458 -56.99 -39.11 41.29
C ALA A 458 -56.69 -37.95 42.28
N PRO A 459 -55.47 -37.68 42.80
CA PRO A 459 -55.31 -36.59 43.77
C PRO A 459 -55.12 -35.19 43.14
N ARG A 460 -54.88 -35.06 41.83
CA ARG A 460 -54.45 -33.76 41.27
C ARG A 460 -55.57 -32.78 40.93
N TYR A 461 -56.82 -33.24 40.89
CA TYR A 461 -57.99 -32.42 40.51
C TYR A 461 -58.62 -31.66 41.71
N ALA A 462 -57.99 -31.70 42.89
CA ALA A 462 -58.58 -31.22 44.14
C ALA A 462 -58.25 -29.76 44.52
N ALA A 463 -57.51 -29.02 43.71
CA ALA A 463 -57.10 -27.64 44.02
C ALA A 463 -57.74 -26.63 43.06
N GLY A 464 -58.99 -26.23 43.35
CA GLY A 464 -59.69 -25.20 42.60
C GLY A 464 -61.21 -25.25 42.72
N ARG A 465 -61.90 -24.53 41.82
CA ARG A 465 -63.38 -24.52 41.71
C ARG A 465 -63.97 -25.94 41.57
N GLU A 466 -63.21 -26.86 40.96
CA GLU A 466 -63.51 -28.29 40.87
C GLU A 466 -63.77 -28.91 42.25
N GLY A 467 -62.80 -28.85 43.17
CA GLY A 467 -62.93 -29.39 44.53
C GLY A 467 -64.01 -28.72 45.37
N ILE A 468 -64.25 -27.42 45.17
CA ILE A 468 -65.35 -26.69 45.83
C ILE A 468 -66.70 -27.22 45.34
N CYS A 469 -66.87 -27.36 44.01
CA CYS A 469 -68.09 -27.92 43.45
C CYS A 469 -68.31 -29.37 43.87
N ILE A 470 -67.26 -30.21 44.00
CA ILE A 470 -67.37 -31.59 44.48
C ILE A 470 -67.88 -31.61 45.92
N ARG A 471 -67.30 -30.79 46.82
CA ARG A 471 -67.75 -30.73 48.23
C ARG A 471 -69.19 -30.27 48.36
N ILE A 472 -69.60 -29.26 47.59
CA ILE A 472 -70.98 -28.77 47.60
C ILE A 472 -71.94 -29.81 47.00
N SER A 473 -71.51 -30.51 45.95
CA SER A 473 -72.25 -31.59 45.31
C SER A 473 -72.48 -32.77 46.26
N THR A 474 -71.45 -33.20 46.99
CA THR A 474 -71.54 -34.29 47.98
C THR A 474 -72.34 -33.88 49.21
N SER A 475 -72.18 -32.66 49.73
CA SER A 475 -73.02 -32.18 50.83
C SER A 475 -74.50 -32.07 50.43
N ARG A 476 -74.79 -31.66 49.19
CA ARG A 476 -76.15 -31.55 48.66
C ARG A 476 -76.80 -32.91 48.39
N LEU A 477 -76.06 -33.88 47.86
CA LEU A 477 -76.55 -35.26 47.72
C LEU A 477 -76.78 -35.91 49.07
N ASN A 478 -75.88 -35.74 50.04
CA ASN A 478 -76.09 -36.25 51.39
C ASN A 478 -77.31 -35.61 52.05
N SER A 479 -77.53 -34.30 51.84
CA SER A 479 -78.74 -33.62 52.33
C SER A 479 -80.03 -34.15 51.65
N GLN A 480 -79.97 -34.51 50.36
CA GLN A 480 -81.12 -35.09 49.64
C GLN A 480 -81.38 -36.57 49.97
N ILE A 481 -80.34 -37.32 50.31
CA ILE A 481 -80.43 -38.71 50.80
C ILE A 481 -80.97 -38.71 52.23
N GLU A 482 -80.47 -37.83 53.11
CA GLU A 482 -81.01 -37.66 54.47
C GLU A 482 -82.49 -37.24 54.45
N LEU A 483 -82.92 -36.44 53.47
CA LEU A 483 -84.33 -36.08 53.28
C LEU A 483 -85.19 -37.20 52.65
N SER A 484 -84.59 -38.23 52.04
CA SER A 484 -85.32 -39.38 51.46
C SER A 484 -85.37 -40.59 52.40
N ASP A 485 -84.43 -40.70 53.34
CA ASP A 485 -84.41 -41.77 54.36
C ASP A 485 -85.32 -41.47 55.57
N ASP A 486 -85.88 -40.26 55.67
CA ASP A 486 -86.86 -39.83 56.69
C ASP A 486 -88.35 -40.04 56.26
N HIS A 487 -88.61 -40.96 55.31
CA HIS A 487 -89.97 -41.39 54.91
C HIS A 487 -90.21 -42.90 54.99
#